data_AF-N8VX30-F1
#
_entry.id   AF-N8VX30-F1
#
_cell.length_a   1.000
_cell.length_b   1.000
_cell.length_c   1.000
_cell.angle_alpha   90.00
_cell.angle_beta   90.00
_cell.angle_gamma   90.00
#
_symmetry.space_group_name_H-M   'P 1'
#
loop_
_entity.id
_entity.type
_entity.pdbx_description
1 polymer ?
#
loop_
_entity_poly.entity_id
_entity_poly.type
_entity_poly.pdbx_seq_one_letter_code
_entity_poly.pdbx_strand_id
1 'polypeptide(L)'
;MAQPKFLLQPLTVAILAASNSTLLWANMDAQSEHKTPVVLAPIVVTAQQPNDANGLIIHADPKQAIQPIPATDGADYLQNIMGFSSIKNGGTNGDVTFRGMFGSRIKMLVDGSENLGACPNRMDAPTSYIQPESFDQITVIKGPQTVQYATPGSAATVIFQRQPENLSKEQPYRGQASVLMGSYGRLDHNIEAAIGDESKYARLNANRSVADDYKDGNDKSIHSNWERWNTDLALGWKPTDDSWLELRAGKGDGEAAYAGRSMDGSQFKRESLGLHAEQKNITEVIKKVEAQVDYSYNDHVMDNFSLRTPPMTTMNMHGMNMTVPNKMSMRLDRRTLNTRLAVTTDWDKFSVISGVDTQQNKHGGDMVMYAMPSMNSPYAEDLKFQSYGAFSEWTYAFKSDQKLDFLR
;
A
#
# COMPACT_ATOMS: atom_id res chain seq x y z
N MET A 1 19.82 54.71 -9.63
CA MET A 1 19.16 53.41 -9.36
C MET A 1 20.03 52.66 -8.37
N ALA A 2 19.46 52.31 -7.22
CA ALA A 2 20.17 51.87 -6.03
C ALA A 2 20.55 50.37 -6.08
N GLN A 3 21.74 50.03 -5.58
CA GLN A 3 22.15 48.65 -5.28
C GLN A 3 21.61 48.24 -3.89
N PRO A 4 21.12 47.01 -3.70
CA PRO A 4 20.75 46.53 -2.38
C PRO A 4 22.00 46.07 -1.62
N LYS A 5 22.23 46.64 -0.42
CA LYS A 5 23.16 46.10 0.57
C LYS A 5 22.37 45.17 1.49
N PHE A 6 22.61 43.86 1.41
CA PHE A 6 22.14 42.93 2.42
C PHE A 6 23.01 43.06 3.67
N LEU A 7 22.47 43.71 4.71
CA LEU A 7 23.04 43.73 6.04
C LEU A 7 22.61 42.46 6.78
N LEU A 8 23.53 41.52 6.95
CA LEU A 8 23.37 40.38 7.85
C LEU A 8 23.20 40.89 9.28
N GLN A 9 22.00 40.72 9.84
CA GLN A 9 21.70 41.11 11.21
C GLN A 9 22.43 40.20 12.22
N PRO A 10 22.92 40.76 13.36
CA PRO A 10 23.71 40.04 14.37
C PRO A 10 22.96 38.90 15.07
N LEU A 11 21.64 38.80 14.90
CA LEU A 11 20.82 37.70 15.44
C LEU A 11 21.08 36.36 14.74
N THR A 12 21.45 36.39 13.45
CA THR A 12 21.69 35.19 12.62
C THR A 12 23.00 34.49 12.98
N VAL A 13 23.99 35.24 13.46
CA VAL A 13 25.28 34.69 13.93
C VAL A 13 25.15 34.08 15.32
N ALA A 14 24.26 34.60 16.17
CA ALA A 14 24.01 34.04 17.51
C ALA A 14 23.33 32.66 17.44
N ILE A 15 22.43 32.42 16.48
CA ILE A 15 21.74 31.13 16.31
C ILE A 15 22.68 30.05 15.75
N LEU A 16 23.65 30.43 14.90
CA LEU A 16 24.69 29.52 14.39
C LEU A 16 25.79 29.19 15.42
N ALA A 17 26.03 30.08 16.39
CA ALA A 17 26.97 29.83 17.50
C ALA A 17 26.36 28.96 18.63
N ALA A 18 25.05 29.07 18.87
CA ALA A 18 24.35 28.25 19.87
C ALA A 18 24.17 26.77 19.44
N SER A 19 24.22 26.47 18.14
CA SER A 19 24.00 25.12 17.59
C SER A 19 25.27 24.25 17.52
N ASN A 20 26.46 24.78 17.89
CA ASN A 20 27.73 24.04 17.82
C ASN A 20 28.50 23.96 19.16
N SER A 21 27.82 24.15 20.30
CA SER A 21 28.44 24.07 21.63
C SER A 21 28.19 22.72 22.31
N THR A 22 28.90 21.67 21.91
CA THR A 22 29.01 20.46 22.76
C THR A 22 30.01 20.75 23.88
N LEU A 23 29.51 21.12 25.06
CA LEU A 23 30.31 21.07 26.29
C LEU A 23 30.43 19.60 26.72
N LEU A 24 31.56 18.98 26.40
CA LEU A 24 31.99 17.71 26.99
C LEU A 24 32.38 17.95 28.45
N TRP A 25 31.49 17.60 29.38
CA TRP A 25 31.85 17.40 30.78
C TRP A 25 32.28 15.94 30.93
N ALA A 26 33.58 15.74 31.14
CA ALA A 26 34.12 14.43 31.51
C ALA A 26 33.69 14.12 32.95
N ASN A 27 32.65 13.30 33.12
CA ASN A 27 32.45 12.58 34.38
C ASN A 27 33.35 11.34 34.36
N MET A 28 34.35 11.34 35.22
CA MET A 28 35.13 10.14 35.56
C MET A 28 34.26 9.19 36.39
N ASP A 29 34.40 7.91 36.05
CA ASP A 29 34.05 6.71 36.84
C ASP A 29 32.57 6.36 37.07
N ALA A 30 32.05 5.50 36.18
CA ALA A 30 31.41 4.23 36.58
C ALA A 30 31.39 3.28 35.36
N GLN A 31 32.13 2.17 35.45
CA GLN A 31 32.04 1.07 34.49
C GLN A 31 30.61 0.50 34.49
N SER A 32 29.95 0.61 33.34
CA SER A 32 28.86 -0.28 32.96
C SER A 32 29.13 -0.65 31.50
N GLU A 33 29.18 -1.94 31.19
CA GLU A 33 29.35 -2.45 29.83
C GLU A 33 28.14 -2.04 28.97
N HIS A 34 28.13 -0.80 28.49
CA HIS A 34 27.29 -0.42 27.37
C HIS A 34 27.96 -0.93 26.11
N LYS A 35 27.41 -2.01 25.54
CA LYS A 35 27.60 -2.32 24.12
C LYS A 35 27.11 -1.11 23.33
N THR A 36 28.02 -0.22 22.94
CA THR A 36 27.71 0.87 22.03
C THR A 36 27.13 0.23 20.76
N PRO A 37 25.87 0.49 20.38
CA PRO A 37 25.32 -0.09 19.17
C PRO A 37 26.18 0.38 17.99
N VAL A 38 26.66 -0.57 17.19
CA VAL A 38 27.37 -0.25 15.95
C VAL A 38 26.35 0.39 15.01
N VAL A 39 26.40 1.71 14.89
CA VAL A 39 25.58 2.45 13.93
C VAL A 39 26.28 2.36 12.57
N LEU A 40 25.72 1.55 11.67
CA LEU A 40 26.19 1.45 10.29
C LEU A 40 25.74 2.67 9.48
N ALA A 41 26.51 3.02 8.45
CA ALA A 41 26.10 4.06 7.51
C ALA A 41 24.81 3.64 6.78
N PRO A 42 23.83 4.54 6.61
CA PRO A 42 22.63 4.24 5.86
C PRO A 42 22.99 3.95 4.39
N ILE A 43 22.41 2.88 3.85
CA ILE A 43 22.55 2.49 2.44
C ILE A 43 21.21 2.68 1.72
N VAL A 44 21.26 2.87 0.41
CA VAL A 44 20.08 2.98 -0.44
C VAL A 44 19.91 1.68 -1.21
N VAL A 45 18.73 1.08 -1.12
CA VAL A 45 18.48 -0.23 -1.74
C VAL A 45 18.17 -0.06 -3.22
N THR A 46 18.94 -0.70 -4.09
CA THR A 46 18.75 -0.66 -5.55
C THR A 46 18.08 -1.92 -6.11
N ALA A 47 18.10 -3.02 -5.35
CA ALA A 47 17.44 -4.28 -5.72
C ALA A 47 17.19 -5.13 -4.46
N GLN A 48 16.04 -5.80 -4.41
CA GLN A 48 15.72 -6.77 -3.36
C GLN A 48 16.16 -8.17 -3.80
N GLN A 49 16.98 -8.83 -2.98
CA GLN A 49 17.42 -10.20 -3.23
C GLN A 49 16.50 -11.22 -2.56
N PRO A 50 16.29 -12.40 -3.20
CA PRO A 50 15.64 -13.52 -2.53
C PRO A 50 16.42 -13.94 -1.28
N ASN A 51 15.75 -13.90 -0.13
CA ASN A 51 16.39 -14.06 1.18
C ASN A 51 15.82 -15.21 2.02
N ASP A 52 14.78 -15.91 1.54
CA ASP A 52 14.23 -17.08 2.22
C ASP A 52 13.75 -18.16 1.21
N ALA A 53 13.50 -19.37 1.71
CA ALA A 53 12.97 -20.53 0.99
C ALA A 53 13.72 -20.81 -0.34
N ASN A 54 15.05 -20.82 -0.30
CA ASN A 54 15.91 -21.00 -1.48
C ASN A 54 15.60 -20.00 -2.62
N GLY A 55 15.15 -18.81 -2.25
CA GLY A 55 14.86 -17.69 -3.15
C GLY A 55 13.45 -17.64 -3.74
N LEU A 56 12.55 -18.48 -3.22
CA LEU A 56 11.11 -18.43 -3.54
C LEU A 56 10.39 -17.31 -2.79
N ILE A 57 10.89 -16.93 -1.62
CA ILE A 57 10.29 -15.89 -0.78
C ILE A 57 11.23 -14.69 -0.69
N ILE A 58 10.65 -13.50 -0.77
CA ILE A 58 11.33 -12.22 -0.55
C ILE A 58 10.62 -11.51 0.58
N HIS A 59 11.38 -11.10 1.59
CA HIS A 59 10.95 -10.13 2.58
C HIS A 59 11.66 -8.81 2.33
N ALA A 60 10.89 -7.72 2.23
CA ALA A 60 11.40 -6.38 2.04
C ALA A 60 10.80 -5.43 3.08
N ASP A 61 11.62 -4.51 3.57
CA ASP A 61 11.18 -3.38 4.41
C ASP A 61 10.84 -2.20 3.50
N PRO A 62 9.55 -1.82 3.38
CA PRO A 62 9.15 -0.76 2.48
C PRO A 62 9.42 0.66 2.98
N LYS A 63 9.90 0.80 4.22
CA LYS A 63 10.32 2.09 4.80
C LYS A 63 11.77 2.43 4.46
N GLN A 64 12.54 1.47 3.94
CA GLN A 64 13.90 1.73 3.47
C GLN A 64 13.89 2.55 2.18
N ALA A 65 14.79 3.53 2.09
CA ALA A 65 14.97 4.30 0.89
C ALA A 65 15.44 3.40 -0.27
N ILE A 66 14.70 3.43 -1.37
CA ILE A 66 15.01 2.69 -2.58
C ILE A 66 15.43 3.63 -3.73
N GLN A 67 16.21 3.10 -4.67
CA GLN A 67 16.51 3.75 -5.96
C GLN A 67 16.13 2.85 -7.13
N PRO A 68 15.49 3.41 -8.19
CA PRO A 68 15.17 4.83 -8.41
C PRO A 68 14.17 5.42 -7.39
N ILE A 69 14.15 6.77 -7.29
CA ILE A 69 13.44 7.62 -6.29
C ILE A 69 12.14 6.96 -5.74
N PRO A 70 11.88 7.02 -4.42
CA PRO A 70 10.83 6.30 -3.72
C PRO A 70 9.50 6.12 -4.46
N ALA A 71 9.02 4.87 -4.35
CA ALA A 71 7.87 4.35 -5.04
C ALA A 71 6.62 5.23 -4.86
N THR A 72 5.96 5.53 -5.99
CA THR A 72 4.70 6.29 -5.96
C THR A 72 3.50 5.42 -5.64
N ASP A 73 3.63 4.11 -5.52
CA ASP A 73 2.57 3.18 -5.14
C ASP A 73 3.18 1.79 -4.91
N GLY A 74 2.34 0.78 -4.66
CA GLY A 74 2.80 -0.60 -4.56
C GLY A 74 3.46 -1.12 -5.84
N ALA A 75 3.04 -0.66 -7.03
CA ALA A 75 3.57 -1.16 -8.30
C ALA A 75 5.00 -0.67 -8.55
N ASP A 76 5.28 0.59 -8.24
CA ASP A 76 6.63 1.15 -8.30
C ASP A 76 7.57 0.48 -7.30
N TYR A 77 7.10 0.13 -6.10
CA TYR A 77 7.94 -0.59 -5.15
C TYR A 77 8.32 -1.97 -5.70
N LEU A 78 7.32 -2.71 -6.21
CA LEU A 78 7.52 -4.06 -6.72
C LEU A 78 8.43 -4.14 -7.94
N GLN A 79 8.58 -3.07 -8.74
CA GLN A 79 9.54 -3.05 -9.85
C GLN A 79 11.00 -3.30 -9.40
N ASN A 80 11.33 -3.01 -8.13
CA ASN A 80 12.67 -3.28 -7.58
C ASN A 80 12.85 -4.73 -7.09
N ILE A 81 11.81 -5.56 -7.25
CA ILE A 81 11.82 -6.98 -6.95
C ILE A 81 11.95 -7.78 -8.25
N MET A 82 13.01 -8.62 -8.34
CA MET A 82 13.28 -9.39 -9.54
C MET A 82 12.09 -10.26 -9.98
N GLY A 83 11.73 -10.14 -11.26
CA GLY A 83 10.62 -10.84 -11.89
C GLY A 83 9.38 -9.97 -12.07
N PHE A 84 9.28 -8.84 -11.37
CA PHE A 84 8.23 -7.86 -11.61
C PHE A 84 8.60 -6.90 -12.76
N SER A 85 7.57 -6.42 -13.44
CA SER A 85 7.64 -5.28 -14.36
C SER A 85 6.32 -4.51 -14.26
N SER A 86 6.32 -3.23 -14.62
CA SER A 86 5.14 -2.37 -14.51
C SER A 86 4.71 -1.82 -15.86
N ILE A 87 3.41 -1.83 -16.09
CA ILE A 87 2.74 -1.15 -17.18
C ILE A 87 2.44 0.27 -16.70
N LYS A 88 3.22 1.24 -17.19
CA LYS A 88 3.03 2.65 -16.84
C LYS A 88 1.77 3.20 -17.50
N ASN A 89 0.85 3.68 -16.67
CA ASN A 89 -0.38 4.34 -17.09
C ASN A 89 -0.28 5.88 -17.15
N GLY A 90 0.70 6.45 -16.42
CA GLY A 90 0.91 7.88 -16.23
C GLY A 90 2.11 8.11 -15.31
N GLY A 91 1.98 9.01 -14.33
CA GLY A 91 3.01 9.28 -13.31
C GLY A 91 2.92 8.38 -12.07
N THR A 92 1.80 7.68 -11.89
CA THR A 92 1.52 6.72 -10.81
C THR A 92 0.48 5.68 -11.31
N ASN A 93 -0.08 4.87 -10.41
CA ASN A 93 -1.09 3.83 -10.68
C ASN A 93 -0.64 2.86 -11.77
N GLY A 94 0.60 2.39 -11.65
CA GLY A 94 1.12 1.33 -12.50
C GLY A 94 0.40 0.02 -12.23
N ASP A 95 0.27 -0.82 -13.26
CA ASP A 95 -0.19 -2.20 -13.08
C ASP A 95 0.99 -3.16 -13.22
N VAL A 96 1.04 -4.16 -12.35
CA VAL A 96 2.19 -5.05 -12.26
C VAL A 96 2.01 -6.30 -13.11
N THR A 97 3.14 -6.76 -13.64
CA THR A 97 3.29 -8.10 -14.20
C THR A 97 4.37 -8.83 -13.42
N PHE A 98 4.25 -10.15 -13.29
CA PHE A 98 5.26 -11.00 -12.68
C PHE A 98 5.57 -12.16 -13.63
N ARG A 99 6.81 -12.25 -14.11
CA ARG A 99 7.24 -13.24 -15.10
C ARG A 99 6.29 -13.31 -16.32
N GLY A 100 5.81 -12.15 -16.78
CA GLY A 100 4.88 -12.02 -17.90
C GLY A 100 3.40 -12.24 -17.57
N MET A 101 3.06 -12.64 -16.34
CA MET A 101 1.67 -12.84 -15.92
C MET A 101 1.07 -11.54 -15.38
N PHE A 102 -0.21 -11.31 -15.67
CA PHE A 102 -0.91 -10.04 -15.40
C PHE A 102 -2.22 -10.23 -14.64
N GLY A 103 -2.65 -9.17 -13.94
CA GLY A 103 -3.95 -9.05 -13.27
C GLY A 103 -4.08 -10.00 -12.08
N SER A 104 -5.27 -10.56 -11.87
CA SER A 104 -5.61 -11.46 -10.75
C SER A 104 -4.78 -12.74 -10.64
N ARG A 105 -3.84 -12.98 -11.56
CA ARG A 105 -2.83 -14.05 -11.45
C ARG A 105 -1.78 -13.73 -10.38
N ILE A 106 -1.62 -12.45 -10.06
CA ILE A 106 -0.80 -11.95 -8.96
C ILE A 106 -1.75 -11.59 -7.83
N LYS A 107 -1.66 -12.31 -6.72
CA LYS A 107 -2.48 -12.06 -5.54
C LYS A 107 -1.88 -10.89 -4.76
N MET A 108 -2.67 -9.85 -4.51
CA MET A 108 -2.22 -8.66 -3.78
C MET A 108 -3.00 -8.55 -2.47
N LEU A 109 -2.31 -8.68 -1.34
CA LEU A 109 -2.91 -8.68 -0.02
C LEU A 109 -2.41 -7.48 0.78
N VAL A 110 -3.35 -6.77 1.39
CA VAL A 110 -3.11 -5.73 2.38
C VAL A 110 -3.60 -6.27 3.71
N ASP A 111 -2.64 -6.46 4.62
CA ASP A 111 -2.82 -7.14 5.89
C ASP A 111 -3.62 -8.46 5.76
N GLY A 112 -3.24 -9.30 4.79
CA GLY A 112 -3.87 -10.62 4.58
C GLY A 112 -5.22 -10.61 3.85
N SER A 113 -5.75 -9.45 3.44
CA SER A 113 -7.01 -9.34 2.70
C SER A 113 -6.85 -8.65 1.34
N GLU A 114 -7.75 -8.93 0.39
CA GLU A 114 -7.73 -8.26 -0.92
C GLU A 114 -8.51 -6.95 -0.90
N ASN A 115 -7.88 -5.89 -1.44
CA ASN A 115 -8.57 -4.66 -1.81
C ASN A 115 -8.72 -4.60 -3.35
N LEU A 116 -9.94 -4.74 -3.86
CA LEU A 116 -10.22 -4.86 -5.29
C LEU A 116 -10.60 -3.51 -5.92
N GLY A 117 -9.95 -3.14 -7.03
CA GLY A 117 -10.31 -1.95 -7.83
C GLY A 117 -11.71 -2.02 -8.47
N ALA A 118 -12.23 -0.85 -8.83
CA ALA A 118 -13.54 -0.67 -9.46
C ALA A 118 -13.45 -0.33 -10.96
N CYS A 119 -12.35 0.22 -11.46
CA CYS A 119 -12.26 0.58 -12.88
C CYS A 119 -12.26 -0.68 -13.78
N PRO A 120 -13.17 -0.80 -14.77
CA PRO A 120 -13.16 -1.91 -15.72
C PRO A 120 -11.90 -1.91 -16.60
N ASN A 121 -11.28 -0.74 -16.76
CA ASN A 121 -10.02 -0.57 -17.50
C ASN A 121 -8.79 -0.57 -16.58
N ARG A 122 -8.94 -0.92 -15.29
CA ARG A 122 -7.84 -1.04 -14.32
C ARG A 122 -7.01 0.25 -14.16
N MET A 123 -7.66 1.40 -14.05
CA MET A 123 -7.00 2.62 -13.56
C MET A 123 -6.57 2.48 -12.09
N ASP A 124 -7.30 1.67 -11.32
CA ASP A 124 -7.13 1.47 -9.88
C ASP A 124 -6.78 0.00 -9.56
N ALA A 125 -5.69 -0.51 -10.13
CA ALA A 125 -5.16 -1.82 -9.74
C ALA A 125 -4.92 -1.86 -8.22
N PRO A 126 -4.99 -3.02 -7.52
CA PRO A 126 -4.86 -3.07 -6.06
C PRO A 126 -3.64 -2.33 -5.48
N THR A 127 -2.54 -2.30 -6.23
CA THR A 127 -1.32 -1.55 -5.90
C THR A 127 -1.49 -0.04 -5.81
N SER A 128 -2.43 0.57 -6.54
CA SER A 128 -2.64 2.02 -6.54
C SER A 128 -3.13 2.55 -5.20
N TYR A 129 -3.82 1.71 -4.42
CA TYR A 129 -4.30 2.05 -3.08
C TYR A 129 -3.24 1.86 -1.98
N ILE A 130 -2.04 1.41 -2.34
CA ILE A 130 -0.98 1.05 -1.40
C ILE A 130 0.07 2.15 -1.40
N GLN A 131 0.30 2.74 -0.22
CA GLN A 131 1.49 3.53 0.05
C GLN A 131 2.54 2.67 0.75
N PRO A 132 3.64 2.25 0.09
CA PRO A 132 4.57 1.29 0.66
C PRO A 132 5.12 1.67 2.03
N GLU A 133 5.52 2.94 2.23
CA GLU A 133 6.08 3.44 3.51
C GLU A 133 5.10 3.33 4.70
N SER A 134 3.81 3.08 4.45
CA SER A 134 2.81 2.86 5.51
C SER A 134 2.75 1.42 6.02
N PHE A 135 3.57 0.53 5.49
CA PHE A 135 3.66 -0.88 5.88
C PHE A 135 4.99 -1.18 6.55
N ASP A 136 5.05 -2.24 7.33
CA ASP A 136 6.28 -2.65 8.03
C ASP A 136 7.04 -3.73 7.25
N GLN A 137 6.32 -4.50 6.43
CA GLN A 137 6.91 -5.59 5.65
C GLN A 137 6.14 -5.82 4.36
N ILE A 138 6.87 -6.18 3.30
CA ILE A 138 6.35 -6.77 2.08
C ILE A 138 6.91 -8.18 1.96
N THR A 139 6.02 -9.15 1.79
CA THR A 139 6.39 -10.55 1.51
C THR A 139 5.93 -10.92 0.11
N VAL A 140 6.84 -11.42 -0.72
CA VAL A 140 6.53 -11.96 -2.05
C VAL A 140 6.80 -13.45 -2.07
N ILE A 141 5.77 -14.24 -2.31
CA ILE A 141 5.84 -15.69 -2.55
C ILE A 141 5.74 -15.90 -4.06
N LYS A 142 6.82 -16.38 -4.68
CA LYS A 142 6.91 -16.54 -6.14
C LYS A 142 6.28 -17.86 -6.59
N GLY A 143 5.43 -17.79 -7.62
CA GLY A 143 4.73 -18.95 -8.16
C GLY A 143 3.58 -19.43 -7.26
N PRO A 144 2.90 -20.51 -7.68
CA PRO A 144 1.81 -21.12 -6.91
C PRO A 144 2.41 -21.99 -5.79
N GLN A 145 3.05 -21.35 -4.81
CA GLN A 145 3.77 -22.01 -3.71
C GLN A 145 3.09 -21.78 -2.35
N THR A 146 1.84 -21.30 -2.35
CA THR A 146 1.02 -21.20 -1.15
C THR A 146 -0.47 -21.33 -1.49
N VAL A 147 -1.23 -21.90 -0.55
CA VAL A 147 -2.68 -22.03 -0.54
C VAL A 147 -3.32 -21.36 0.67
N GLN A 148 -2.57 -20.65 1.53
CA GLN A 148 -3.09 -20.05 2.78
C GLN A 148 -4.11 -18.90 2.58
N TYR A 149 -4.32 -18.47 1.34
CA TYR A 149 -5.14 -17.33 0.98
C TYR A 149 -6.14 -17.74 -0.10
N ALA A 150 -7.37 -17.22 0.04
CA ALA A 150 -8.44 -17.38 -0.94
C ALA A 150 -7.94 -17.14 -2.37
N THR A 151 -8.42 -17.90 -3.35
CA THR A 151 -8.12 -17.70 -4.78
C THR A 151 -6.63 -17.41 -5.05
N PRO A 152 -5.71 -18.36 -4.70
CA PRO A 152 -4.28 -18.10 -4.70
C PRO A 152 -3.77 -17.69 -6.09
N GLY A 153 -2.81 -16.76 -6.09
CA GLY A 153 -2.23 -16.24 -7.32
C GLY A 153 -1.41 -17.30 -8.04
N SER A 154 -1.82 -17.64 -9.26
CA SER A 154 -1.06 -18.59 -10.11
C SER A 154 0.38 -18.15 -10.41
N ALA A 155 0.67 -16.84 -10.34
CA ALA A 155 1.97 -16.26 -10.68
C ALA A 155 2.80 -15.88 -9.45
N ALA A 156 2.18 -15.20 -8.48
CA ALA A 156 2.80 -14.80 -7.21
C ALA A 156 1.73 -14.38 -6.21
N THR A 157 2.09 -14.39 -4.93
CA THR A 157 1.34 -13.79 -3.83
C THR A 157 2.19 -12.72 -3.17
N VAL A 158 1.68 -11.49 -3.08
CA VAL A 158 2.33 -10.34 -2.47
C VAL A 158 1.51 -9.89 -1.27
N ILE A 159 2.15 -9.75 -0.12
CA ILE A 159 1.52 -9.41 1.16
C ILE A 159 2.20 -8.16 1.70
N PHE A 160 1.45 -7.06 1.78
CA PHE A 160 1.83 -5.85 2.49
C PHE A 160 1.27 -5.95 3.91
N GLN A 161 2.12 -5.87 4.93
CA GLN A 161 1.71 -6.13 6.31
C GLN A 161 2.18 -5.03 7.26
N ARG A 162 1.27 -4.65 8.15
CA ARG A 162 1.55 -3.91 9.38
C ARG A 162 1.65 -4.90 10.54
N GLN A 163 2.71 -4.77 11.33
CA GLN A 163 2.95 -5.60 12.51
C GLN A 163 2.29 -4.97 13.75
N PRO A 164 1.84 -5.77 14.73
CA PRO A 164 1.34 -5.26 15.99
C PRO A 164 2.40 -4.44 16.73
N GLU A 165 2.00 -3.33 17.35
CA GLU A 165 2.92 -2.46 18.07
C GLU A 165 3.50 -3.12 19.32
N ASN A 166 4.79 -2.94 19.56
CA ASN A 166 5.45 -3.39 20.78
C ASN A 166 5.92 -2.17 21.59
N LEU A 167 4.97 -1.55 22.30
CA LEU A 167 5.21 -0.41 23.19
C LEU A 167 5.23 -0.88 24.64
N SER A 168 5.91 -0.14 25.50
CA SER A 168 5.94 -0.40 26.95
C SER A 168 5.67 0.88 27.72
N LYS A 169 5.46 0.80 29.03
CA LYS A 169 5.30 2.00 29.86
C LYS A 169 6.54 2.90 29.87
N GLU A 170 7.72 2.31 29.68
CA GLU A 170 8.99 3.04 29.57
C GLU A 170 9.14 3.73 28.21
N GLN A 171 8.57 3.14 27.16
CA GLN A 171 8.55 3.69 25.80
C GLN A 171 7.10 3.68 25.24
N PRO A 172 6.21 4.55 25.75
CA PRO A 172 4.78 4.48 25.45
C PRO A 172 4.41 5.10 24.10
N TYR A 173 5.40 5.51 23.31
CA TYR A 173 5.20 6.10 22.00
C TYR A 173 6.37 5.80 21.05
N ARG A 174 6.04 5.79 19.76
CA ARG A 174 7.01 5.90 18.66
C ARG A 174 6.44 6.75 17.54
N GLY A 175 7.31 7.31 16.72
CA GLY A 175 6.91 8.05 15.54
C GLY A 175 7.98 8.07 14.48
N GLN A 176 7.54 8.21 13.24
CA GLN A 176 8.37 8.37 12.06
C GLN A 176 7.70 9.40 11.15
N ALA A 177 8.51 10.29 10.56
CA ALA A 177 8.05 11.17 9.52
C ALA A 177 9.09 11.21 8.39
N SER A 178 8.62 11.27 7.15
CA SER A 178 9.47 11.43 5.96
C SER A 178 8.91 12.53 5.08
N VAL A 179 9.82 13.30 4.47
CA VAL A 179 9.51 14.27 3.43
C VAL A 179 10.42 14.01 2.25
N LEU A 180 9.84 13.87 1.07
CA LEU A 180 10.58 13.74 -0.18
C LEU A 180 10.26 14.91 -1.09
N MET A 181 11.30 15.48 -1.69
CA MET A 181 11.19 16.48 -2.74
C MET A 181 11.90 15.97 -3.99
N GLY A 182 11.27 16.12 -5.15
CA GLY A 182 11.82 15.66 -6.43
C GLY A 182 11.52 16.61 -7.57
N SER A 183 11.99 16.25 -8.76
CA SER A 183 11.68 16.96 -10.00
C SER A 183 10.18 16.98 -10.28
N TYR A 184 9.74 17.92 -11.12
CA TYR A 184 8.33 18.05 -11.56
C TYR A 184 7.35 18.23 -10.39
N GLY A 185 7.71 19.09 -9.44
CA GLY A 185 6.83 19.41 -8.31
C GLY A 185 6.60 18.26 -7.33
N ARG A 186 7.35 17.15 -7.43
CA ARG A 186 7.16 15.99 -6.57
C ARG A 186 7.36 16.34 -5.10
N LEU A 187 6.33 16.11 -4.29
CA LEU A 187 6.36 16.29 -2.85
C LEU A 187 5.59 15.15 -2.16
N ASP A 188 6.29 14.39 -1.33
CA ASP A 188 5.70 13.36 -0.47
C ASP A 188 5.84 13.74 1.00
N HIS A 189 4.78 13.55 1.75
CA HIS A 189 4.78 13.59 3.20
C HIS A 189 4.25 12.27 3.72
N ASN A 190 4.98 11.64 4.64
CA ASN A 190 4.49 10.48 5.39
C ASN A 190 4.69 10.75 6.88
N ILE A 191 3.69 10.38 7.68
CA ILE A 191 3.70 10.44 9.13
C ILE A 191 3.14 9.13 9.63
N GLU A 192 3.86 8.50 10.55
CA GLU A 192 3.40 7.35 11.30
C GLU A 192 3.66 7.64 12.78
N ALA A 193 2.66 7.41 13.62
CA ALA A 193 2.76 7.59 15.06
C ALA A 193 1.99 6.48 15.76
N ALA A 194 2.55 5.95 16.84
CA ALA A 194 1.87 5.02 17.71
C ALA A 194 2.04 5.44 19.17
N ILE A 195 0.99 5.23 19.96
CA ILE A 195 0.95 5.48 21.40
C ILE A 195 0.26 4.31 22.09
N GLY A 196 0.74 3.91 23.26
CA GLY A 196 0.22 2.74 23.95
C GLY A 196 1.08 2.28 25.12
N ASP A 197 0.79 1.07 25.56
CA ASP A 197 1.53 0.30 26.55
C ASP A 197 1.59 -1.17 26.12
N GLU A 198 2.01 -2.07 27.01
CA GLU A 198 2.16 -3.50 26.69
C GLU A 198 0.82 -4.16 26.32
N SER A 199 -0.30 -3.61 26.82
CA SER A 199 -1.64 -4.17 26.70
C SER A 199 -2.51 -3.54 25.63
N LYS A 200 -2.21 -2.33 25.18
CA LYS A 200 -3.05 -1.61 24.19
C LYS A 200 -2.27 -0.54 23.45
N TYR A 201 -2.70 -0.25 22.22
CA TYR A 201 -2.09 0.82 21.44
C TYR A 201 -3.09 1.43 20.45
N ALA A 202 -2.76 2.65 20.03
CA ALA A 202 -3.34 3.31 18.87
C ALA A 202 -2.20 3.67 17.91
N ARG A 203 -2.33 3.30 16.63
CA ARG A 203 -1.38 3.62 15.56
C ARG A 203 -2.10 4.42 14.48
N LEU A 204 -1.53 5.56 14.11
CA LEU A 204 -1.97 6.42 13.01
C LEU A 204 -0.90 6.43 11.92
N ASN A 205 -1.31 6.12 10.68
CA ASN A 205 -0.50 6.32 9.49
C ASN A 205 -1.22 7.35 8.61
N ALA A 206 -0.52 8.40 8.18
CA ALA A 206 -1.04 9.43 7.28
C ALA A 206 0.00 9.79 6.23
N ASN A 207 -0.43 9.92 4.98
CA ASN A 207 0.45 10.36 3.89
C ASN A 207 -0.29 11.25 2.90
N ARG A 208 0.47 12.11 2.23
CA ARG A 208 0.02 12.88 1.08
C ARG A 208 1.17 13.04 0.10
N SER A 209 0.90 12.76 -1.16
CA SER A 209 1.88 12.80 -2.24
C SER A 209 1.29 13.49 -3.47
N VAL A 210 2.08 14.32 -4.13
CA VAL A 210 1.69 15.05 -5.35
C VAL A 210 2.85 15.15 -6.32
N ALA A 211 2.57 15.15 -7.62
CA ALA A 211 3.53 15.49 -8.67
C ALA A 211 2.84 16.12 -9.89
N ASP A 212 3.56 17.01 -10.57
CA ASP A 212 3.16 17.57 -11.86
C ASP A 212 3.53 16.62 -13.02
N ASP A 213 3.20 17.03 -14.25
CA ASP A 213 3.60 16.34 -15.47
C ASP A 213 5.14 16.21 -15.58
N TYR A 214 5.62 14.98 -15.79
CA TYR A 214 7.03 14.74 -16.07
C TYR A 214 7.35 14.96 -17.55
N LYS A 215 8.65 15.07 -17.86
CA LYS A 215 9.13 15.12 -19.24
C LYS A 215 9.84 13.83 -19.63
N ASP A 216 9.66 13.40 -20.88
CA ASP A 216 10.44 12.30 -21.45
C ASP A 216 11.89 12.73 -21.76
N GLY A 217 12.70 11.80 -22.27
CA GLY A 217 14.10 12.06 -22.63
C GLY A 217 14.30 13.08 -23.78
N ASN A 218 13.22 13.51 -24.44
CA ASN A 218 13.20 14.53 -25.49
C ASN A 218 12.52 15.83 -25.02
N ASP A 219 12.45 16.06 -23.71
CA ASP A 219 11.82 17.23 -23.08
C ASP A 219 10.32 17.42 -23.35
N LYS A 220 9.63 16.40 -23.87
CA LYS A 220 8.19 16.46 -24.10
C LYS A 220 7.43 16.19 -22.79
N SER A 221 6.54 17.11 -22.42
CA SER A 221 5.62 16.92 -21.29
C SER A 221 4.69 15.73 -21.55
N ILE A 222 4.58 14.86 -20.56
CA ILE A 222 3.67 13.70 -20.58
C ILE A 222 2.53 14.00 -19.61
N HIS A 223 1.29 13.80 -20.05
CA HIS A 223 0.08 13.95 -19.21
C HIS A 223 0.10 12.91 -18.09
N SER A 224 0.59 13.30 -16.92
CA SER A 224 1.04 12.39 -15.87
C SER A 224 0.94 12.95 -14.46
N ASN A 225 0.36 14.14 -14.25
CA ASN A 225 0.16 14.71 -12.93
C ASN A 225 -0.74 13.82 -12.05
N TRP A 226 -0.54 13.87 -10.74
CA TRP A 226 -1.34 13.11 -9.78
C TRP A 226 -1.25 13.68 -8.37
N GLU A 227 -2.29 13.43 -7.59
CA GLU A 227 -2.34 13.69 -6.15
C GLU A 227 -3.00 12.51 -5.44
N ARG A 228 -2.51 12.15 -4.26
CA ARG A 228 -3.14 11.12 -3.41
C ARG A 228 -2.84 11.33 -1.95
N TRP A 229 -3.71 10.82 -1.11
CA TRP A 229 -3.51 10.79 0.33
C TRP A 229 -4.19 9.58 0.95
N ASN A 230 -3.67 9.13 2.08
CA ASN A 230 -4.27 8.07 2.87
C ASN A 230 -4.16 8.40 4.35
N THR A 231 -5.14 7.97 5.13
CA THR A 231 -5.13 8.02 6.59
C THR A 231 -5.71 6.73 7.15
N ASP A 232 -4.95 6.05 7.98
CA ASP A 232 -5.27 4.76 8.57
C ASP A 232 -5.06 4.81 10.08
N LEU A 233 -6.05 4.31 10.84
CA LEU A 233 -6.01 4.18 12.29
C LEU A 233 -6.15 2.69 12.65
N ALA A 234 -5.27 2.21 13.53
CA ALA A 234 -5.37 0.89 14.14
C ALA A 234 -5.44 1.02 15.66
N LEU A 235 -6.39 0.30 16.27
CA LEU A 235 -6.59 0.20 17.71
C LEU A 235 -6.36 -1.25 18.11
N GLY A 236 -5.23 -1.50 18.77
CA GLY A 236 -4.84 -2.84 19.20
C GLY A 236 -5.04 -3.05 20.69
N TRP A 237 -5.43 -4.27 21.05
CA TRP A 237 -5.56 -4.75 22.42
C TRP A 237 -4.88 -6.11 22.54
N LYS A 238 -4.03 -6.24 23.55
CA LYS A 238 -3.24 -7.40 23.92
C LYS A 238 -3.55 -7.77 25.37
N PRO A 239 -4.63 -8.54 25.64
CA PRO A 239 -4.99 -8.89 27.01
C PRO A 239 -3.96 -9.81 27.68
N THR A 240 -3.19 -10.55 26.88
CA THR A 240 -2.07 -11.39 27.31
C THR A 240 -0.95 -11.28 26.26
N ASP A 241 0.24 -11.82 26.56
CA ASP A 241 1.35 -11.88 25.59
C ASP A 241 1.03 -12.76 24.36
N ASP A 242 0.05 -13.65 24.49
CA ASP A 242 -0.36 -14.59 23.45
C ASP A 242 -1.65 -14.18 22.73
N SER A 243 -2.36 -13.16 23.20
CA SER A 243 -3.65 -12.74 22.67
C SER A 243 -3.53 -11.37 22.02
N TRP A 244 -4.10 -11.22 20.82
CA TRP A 244 -4.13 -9.94 20.12
C TRP A 244 -5.46 -9.74 19.39
N LEU A 245 -6.02 -8.55 19.53
CA LEU A 245 -7.20 -8.09 18.80
C LEU A 245 -6.90 -6.70 18.26
N GLU A 246 -7.18 -6.45 16.98
CA GLU A 246 -6.97 -5.15 16.37
C GLU A 246 -8.15 -4.75 15.48
N LEU A 247 -8.67 -3.55 15.74
CA LEU A 247 -9.62 -2.87 14.86
C LEU A 247 -8.86 -1.88 14.00
N ARG A 248 -9.06 -1.94 12.69
CA ARG A 248 -8.45 -1.04 11.71
C ARG A 248 -9.52 -0.30 10.94
N ALA A 249 -9.35 1.00 10.77
CA ALA A 249 -10.19 1.81 9.90
C ALA A 249 -9.30 2.74 9.07
N GLY A 250 -9.64 2.93 7.80
CA GLY A 250 -8.84 3.78 6.93
C GLY A 250 -9.67 4.42 5.83
N LYS A 251 -9.20 5.59 5.37
CA LYS A 251 -9.71 6.28 4.20
C LYS A 251 -8.57 6.79 3.34
N GLY A 252 -8.83 6.91 2.05
CA GLY A 252 -7.93 7.56 1.11
C GLY A 252 -8.69 8.12 -0.07
N ASP A 253 -8.05 9.01 -0.81
CA ASP A 253 -8.52 9.51 -2.09
C ASP A 253 -7.32 9.94 -2.94
N GLY A 254 -7.59 10.19 -4.21
CA GLY A 254 -6.61 10.73 -5.13
C GLY A 254 -7.17 10.95 -6.51
N GLU A 255 -6.32 11.51 -7.37
CA GLU A 255 -6.57 11.76 -8.77
C GLU A 255 -5.27 11.53 -9.56
N ALA A 256 -5.40 11.09 -10.81
CA ALA A 256 -4.25 10.80 -11.66
C ALA A 256 -4.58 10.97 -13.14
N ALA A 257 -3.66 11.60 -13.85
CA ALA A 257 -3.64 11.70 -15.30
C ALA A 257 -3.19 10.40 -15.96
N TYR A 258 -3.88 10.02 -17.04
CA TYR A 258 -3.59 8.82 -17.85
C TYR A 258 -3.22 9.21 -19.28
N ALA A 259 -1.93 9.19 -19.58
CA ALA A 259 -1.34 9.69 -20.83
C ALA A 259 -1.91 9.04 -22.10
N GLY A 260 -2.18 7.74 -22.06
CA GLY A 260 -2.62 6.94 -23.22
C GLY A 260 -4.13 6.71 -23.32
N ARG A 261 -4.93 7.33 -22.45
CA ARG A 261 -6.38 7.06 -22.32
C ARG A 261 -7.21 8.28 -22.67
N SER A 262 -8.51 8.08 -22.92
CA SER A 262 -9.46 9.16 -23.22
C SER A 262 -10.03 9.86 -21.98
N MET A 263 -9.94 9.22 -20.82
CA MET A 263 -10.36 9.74 -19.51
C MET A 263 -9.20 9.66 -18.52
N ASP A 264 -9.24 10.52 -17.52
CA ASP A 264 -8.40 10.52 -16.32
C ASP A 264 -9.19 10.02 -15.11
N GLY A 265 -8.50 9.59 -14.07
CA GLY A 265 -9.15 9.30 -12.80
C GLY A 265 -9.20 10.56 -11.94
N SER A 266 -10.38 11.14 -11.77
CA SER A 266 -10.60 12.33 -10.94
C SER A 266 -10.94 12.00 -9.49
N GLN A 267 -11.19 10.71 -9.19
CA GLN A 267 -11.41 10.24 -7.83
C GLN A 267 -10.99 8.77 -7.69
N PHE A 268 -10.33 8.44 -6.58
CA PHE A 268 -9.94 7.09 -6.19
C PHE A 268 -10.25 6.86 -4.70
N LYS A 269 -11.50 7.12 -4.29
CA LYS A 269 -11.90 7.00 -2.89
C LYS A 269 -11.77 5.56 -2.42
N ARG A 270 -11.19 5.39 -1.24
CA ARG A 270 -11.03 4.13 -0.54
C ARG A 270 -11.58 4.28 0.87
N GLU A 271 -12.34 3.29 1.33
CA GLU A 271 -12.68 3.08 2.72
C GLU A 271 -12.36 1.63 3.10
N SER A 272 -11.76 1.42 4.26
CA SER A 272 -11.41 0.10 4.75
C SER A 272 -11.75 -0.05 6.23
N LEU A 273 -12.29 -1.20 6.63
CA LEU A 273 -12.56 -1.57 8.01
C LEU A 273 -12.15 -3.03 8.21
N GLY A 274 -11.31 -3.30 9.20
CA GLY A 274 -10.82 -4.66 9.48
C GLY A 274 -10.87 -4.98 10.95
N LEU A 275 -11.23 -6.21 11.30
CA LEU A 275 -11.13 -6.76 12.65
C LEU A 275 -10.27 -8.02 12.60
N HIS A 276 -9.15 -8.00 13.29
CA HIS A 276 -8.13 -9.04 13.30
C HIS A 276 -7.98 -9.58 14.71
N ALA A 277 -7.94 -10.91 14.86
CA ALA A 277 -7.76 -11.58 16.13
C ALA A 277 -6.74 -12.70 16.00
N GLU A 278 -5.86 -12.82 16.97
CA GLU A 278 -4.87 -13.89 17.07
C GLU A 278 -4.79 -14.39 18.52
N GLN A 279 -4.73 -15.71 18.67
CA GLN A 279 -4.38 -16.36 19.92
C GLN A 279 -3.27 -17.38 19.66
N LYS A 280 -2.15 -17.21 20.36
CA LYS A 280 -1.01 -18.12 20.36
C LYS A 280 -1.06 -19.07 21.54
N ASN A 281 -0.24 -20.12 21.46
CA ASN A 281 0.08 -21.05 22.53
C ASN A 281 -1.15 -21.64 23.25
N ILE A 282 -2.20 -21.99 22.50
CA ILE A 282 -3.46 -22.49 23.07
C ILE A 282 -3.25 -23.84 23.76
N THR A 283 -2.54 -24.76 23.09
CA THR A 283 -2.12 -26.04 23.68
C THR A 283 -0.71 -26.40 23.22
N GLU A 284 -0.17 -27.52 23.70
CA GLU A 284 1.11 -28.05 23.20
C GLU A 284 1.07 -28.32 21.69
N VAL A 285 -0.10 -28.64 21.13
CA VAL A 285 -0.26 -28.92 19.70
C VAL A 285 -0.81 -27.73 18.94
N ILE A 286 -1.85 -27.07 19.45
CA ILE A 286 -2.48 -25.92 18.78
C ILE A 286 -1.68 -24.67 19.14
N LYS A 287 -0.78 -24.28 18.24
CA LYS A 287 0.13 -23.16 18.43
C LYS A 287 -0.51 -21.81 18.14
N LYS A 288 -1.45 -21.75 17.21
CA LYS A 288 -2.06 -20.49 16.81
C LYS A 288 -3.44 -20.67 16.25
N VAL A 289 -4.34 -19.74 16.59
CA VAL A 289 -5.60 -19.52 15.88
C VAL A 289 -5.65 -18.05 15.49
N GLU A 290 -5.93 -17.78 14.23
CA GLU A 290 -6.06 -16.43 13.70
C GLU A 290 -7.37 -16.30 12.93
N ALA A 291 -8.05 -15.18 13.13
CA ALA A 291 -9.30 -14.86 12.46
C ALA A 291 -9.29 -13.39 12.01
N GLN A 292 -9.82 -13.14 10.82
CA GLN A 292 -9.98 -11.78 10.31
C GLN A 292 -11.27 -11.61 9.53
N VAL A 293 -11.82 -10.40 9.61
CA VAL A 293 -12.93 -9.93 8.78
C VAL A 293 -12.57 -8.55 8.28
N ASP A 294 -12.51 -8.39 6.96
CA ASP A 294 -12.08 -7.15 6.31
C ASP A 294 -13.12 -6.70 5.29
N TYR A 295 -13.56 -5.46 5.42
CA TYR A 295 -14.42 -4.77 4.48
C TYR A 295 -13.60 -3.69 3.74
N SER A 296 -13.73 -3.64 2.43
CA SER A 296 -13.22 -2.54 1.61
C SER A 296 -14.30 -1.99 0.67
N TYR A 297 -14.24 -0.69 0.46
CA TYR A 297 -15.09 0.03 -0.47
C TYR A 297 -14.25 1.00 -1.28
N ASN A 298 -14.26 0.81 -2.59
CA ASN A 298 -13.60 1.70 -3.53
C ASN A 298 -14.65 2.40 -4.40
N ASP A 299 -14.57 3.71 -4.52
CA ASP A 299 -15.48 4.56 -5.31
C ASP A 299 -14.66 5.43 -6.25
N HIS A 300 -14.57 4.99 -7.49
CA HIS A 300 -13.73 5.56 -8.54
C HIS A 300 -14.57 6.40 -9.49
N VAL A 301 -14.09 7.60 -9.79
CA VAL A 301 -14.65 8.45 -10.86
C VAL A 301 -13.57 8.67 -11.90
N MET A 302 -13.94 8.43 -13.15
CA MET A 302 -13.14 8.81 -14.31
C MET A 302 -13.93 9.75 -15.21
N ASP A 303 -13.25 10.77 -15.73
CA ASP A 303 -13.86 11.76 -16.62
C ASP A 303 -12.85 12.30 -17.63
N ASN A 304 -13.34 13.05 -18.61
CA ASN A 304 -12.50 13.69 -19.63
C ASN A 304 -12.46 15.22 -19.53
N PHE A 305 -12.70 15.80 -18.35
CA PHE A 305 -12.85 17.25 -18.21
C PHE A 305 -12.30 17.88 -16.93
N SER A 306 -12.01 17.10 -15.89
CA SER A 306 -11.49 17.60 -14.62
C SER A 306 -9.97 17.80 -14.69
N LEU A 307 -9.26 16.81 -15.25
CA LEU A 307 -7.80 16.84 -15.41
C LEU A 307 -7.34 17.10 -16.85
N ARG A 308 -8.27 17.28 -17.79
CA ARG A 308 -7.96 17.58 -19.18
C ARG A 308 -9.03 18.47 -19.81
N THR A 309 -8.73 19.04 -20.97
CA THR A 309 -9.75 19.72 -21.77
C THR A 309 -10.58 18.67 -22.54
N PRO A 310 -11.93 18.67 -22.42
CA PRO A 310 -12.75 17.71 -23.13
C PRO A 310 -12.74 17.96 -24.65
N PRO A 311 -12.82 16.91 -25.48
CA PRO A 311 -12.93 17.07 -26.92
C PRO A 311 -14.27 17.73 -27.29
N MET A 312 -14.29 18.47 -28.40
CA MET A 312 -15.53 19.05 -28.93
C MET A 312 -16.29 18.02 -29.79
N THR A 313 -17.61 18.07 -29.76
CA THR A 313 -18.49 17.28 -30.64
C THR A 313 -19.54 18.17 -31.28
N THR A 314 -19.99 17.82 -32.48
CA THR A 314 -21.08 18.51 -33.16
C THR A 314 -22.38 17.75 -32.96
N MET A 315 -23.41 18.44 -32.52
CA MET A 315 -24.74 17.88 -32.28
C MET A 315 -25.80 18.63 -33.05
N ASN A 316 -26.79 17.90 -33.55
CA ASN A 316 -27.99 18.50 -34.12
C ASN A 316 -29.02 18.72 -33.01
N MET A 317 -29.30 19.97 -32.67
CA MET A 317 -30.36 20.35 -31.73
C MET A 317 -31.42 21.15 -32.47
N HIS A 318 -32.62 20.57 -32.59
CA HIS A 318 -33.76 21.20 -33.29
C HIS A 318 -33.44 21.63 -34.73
N GLY A 319 -32.69 20.82 -35.47
CA GLY A 319 -32.32 21.11 -36.86
C GLY A 319 -31.10 22.01 -37.04
N MET A 320 -30.51 22.53 -35.95
CA MET A 320 -29.28 23.33 -35.99
C MET A 320 -28.08 22.53 -35.48
N ASN A 321 -26.96 22.60 -36.19
CA ASN A 321 -25.71 21.99 -35.76
C ASN A 321 -24.99 22.94 -34.79
N MET A 322 -24.75 22.47 -33.56
CA MET A 322 -23.99 23.18 -32.53
C MET A 322 -22.78 22.37 -32.11
N THR A 323 -21.64 23.04 -31.95
CA THR A 323 -20.41 22.42 -31.45
C THR A 323 -20.29 22.68 -29.96
N VAL A 324 -20.30 21.62 -29.17
CA VAL A 324 -20.30 21.67 -27.69
C VAL A 324 -19.21 20.77 -27.11
N PRO A 325 -18.72 21.02 -25.88
CA PRO A 325 -17.80 20.12 -25.21
C PRO A 325 -18.43 18.75 -24.94
N ASN A 326 -17.77 17.67 -25.38
CA ASN A 326 -18.21 16.29 -25.17
C ASN A 326 -17.75 15.77 -23.80
N LYS A 327 -18.29 16.37 -22.73
CA LYS A 327 -17.99 15.95 -21.36
C LYS A 327 -18.61 14.59 -21.08
N MET A 328 -17.82 13.69 -20.52
CA MET A 328 -18.24 12.35 -20.09
C MET A 328 -17.64 12.03 -18.72
N SER A 329 -18.42 11.37 -17.88
CA SER A 329 -17.97 10.85 -16.58
C SER A 329 -18.55 9.46 -16.35
N MET A 330 -17.78 8.61 -15.70
CA MET A 330 -18.20 7.31 -15.22
C MET A 330 -17.83 7.17 -13.75
N ARG A 331 -18.81 6.84 -12.91
CA ARG A 331 -18.59 6.49 -11.51
C ARG A 331 -18.77 4.99 -11.34
N LEU A 332 -17.82 4.34 -10.71
CA LEU A 332 -17.77 2.90 -10.51
C LEU A 332 -17.40 2.61 -9.07
N ASP A 333 -18.12 1.69 -8.43
CA ASP A 333 -17.81 1.26 -7.08
C ASP A 333 -17.54 -0.25 -6.99
N ARG A 334 -16.72 -0.63 -6.01
CA ARG A 334 -16.42 -2.02 -5.67
C ARG A 334 -16.48 -2.18 -4.16
N ARG A 335 -17.37 -3.05 -3.68
CA ARG A 335 -17.47 -3.46 -2.27
C ARG A 335 -16.92 -4.86 -2.13
N THR A 336 -16.05 -5.08 -1.15
CA THR A 336 -15.46 -6.39 -0.87
C THR A 336 -15.56 -6.69 0.62
N LEU A 337 -16.00 -7.90 0.96
CA LEU A 337 -15.98 -8.46 2.30
C LEU A 337 -15.18 -9.76 2.26
N ASN A 338 -14.08 -9.81 2.99
CA ASN A 338 -13.24 -10.99 3.15
C ASN A 338 -13.36 -11.50 4.58
N THR A 339 -13.41 -12.82 4.75
CA THR A 339 -13.27 -13.47 6.06
C THR A 339 -12.26 -14.58 5.96
N ARG A 340 -11.47 -14.80 7.03
CA ARG A 340 -10.53 -15.92 7.11
C ARG A 340 -10.42 -16.40 8.54
N LEU A 341 -10.33 -17.71 8.71
CA LEU A 341 -10.01 -18.39 9.95
C LEU A 341 -8.93 -19.43 9.64
N ALA A 342 -7.82 -19.39 10.37
CA ALA A 342 -6.75 -20.38 10.24
C ALA A 342 -6.27 -20.86 11.60
N VAL A 343 -5.81 -22.11 11.61
CA VAL A 343 -5.25 -22.78 12.78
C VAL A 343 -3.88 -23.33 12.40
N THR A 344 -2.88 -23.01 13.21
CA THR A 344 -1.54 -23.60 13.14
C THR A 344 -1.40 -24.64 14.25
N THR A 345 -1.05 -25.85 13.85
CA THR A 345 -0.83 -26.98 14.74
C THR A 345 0.55 -27.57 14.50
N ASP A 346 1.31 -27.75 15.56
CA ASP A 346 2.64 -28.35 15.51
C ASP A 346 2.67 -29.61 16.37
N TRP A 347 3.19 -30.70 15.83
CA TRP A 347 3.46 -31.92 16.60
C TRP A 347 4.72 -32.61 16.05
N ASP A 348 5.65 -32.93 16.95
CA ASP A 348 6.95 -33.53 16.59
C ASP A 348 7.67 -32.74 15.48
N LYS A 349 7.79 -33.31 14.27
CA LYS A 349 8.43 -32.69 13.09
C LYS A 349 7.45 -32.08 12.10
N PHE A 350 6.15 -32.13 12.39
CA PHE A 350 5.11 -31.62 11.52
C PHE A 350 4.59 -30.28 12.02
N SER A 351 4.44 -29.34 11.09
CA SER A 351 3.65 -28.12 11.26
C SER A 351 2.57 -28.10 10.19
N VAL A 352 1.33 -27.84 10.59
CA VAL A 352 0.19 -27.80 9.68
C VAL A 352 -0.58 -26.51 9.89
N ILE A 353 -0.82 -25.79 8.80
CA ILE A 353 -1.67 -24.60 8.77
C ILE A 353 -2.91 -24.97 7.98
N SER A 354 -4.08 -24.98 8.62
CA SER A 354 -5.35 -25.27 7.95
C SER A 354 -6.36 -24.18 8.24
N GLY A 355 -7.23 -23.90 7.28
CA GLY A 355 -8.19 -22.82 7.44
C GLY A 355 -9.31 -22.81 6.43
N VAL A 356 -10.19 -21.84 6.62
CA VAL A 356 -11.29 -21.51 5.71
C VAL A 356 -11.29 -20.02 5.44
N ASP A 357 -11.73 -19.66 4.25
CA ASP A 357 -11.84 -18.27 3.81
C ASP A 357 -13.11 -18.05 2.99
N THR A 358 -13.59 -16.82 3.00
CA THR A 358 -14.64 -16.38 2.08
C THR A 358 -14.33 -15.00 1.53
N GLN A 359 -14.73 -14.76 0.29
CA GLN A 359 -14.74 -13.43 -0.29
C GLN A 359 -16.08 -13.20 -0.97
N GLN A 360 -16.68 -12.04 -0.69
CA GLN A 360 -17.86 -11.57 -1.39
C GLN A 360 -17.56 -10.19 -1.92
N ASN A 361 -17.80 -9.96 -3.21
CA ASN A 361 -17.67 -8.63 -3.77
C ASN A 361 -18.79 -8.30 -4.74
N LYS A 362 -19.09 -7.01 -4.84
CA LYS A 362 -20.12 -6.42 -5.69
C LYS A 362 -19.52 -5.23 -6.41
N HIS A 363 -19.92 -5.04 -7.65
CA HIS A 363 -19.54 -3.90 -8.47
C HIS A 363 -20.77 -3.31 -9.13
N GLY A 364 -20.73 -1.99 -9.29
CA GLY A 364 -21.75 -1.25 -9.98
C GLY A 364 -21.21 0.09 -10.44
N GLY A 365 -22.02 0.81 -11.20
CA GLY A 365 -21.64 2.13 -11.66
C GLY A 365 -22.69 2.80 -12.50
N ASP A 366 -22.41 4.06 -12.81
CA ASP A 366 -23.19 4.90 -13.70
C ASP A 366 -22.31 5.53 -14.78
N MET A 367 -22.95 6.14 -15.77
CA MET A 367 -22.27 6.87 -16.82
C MET A 367 -23.10 8.07 -17.24
N VAL A 368 -22.44 9.22 -17.38
CA VAL A 368 -23.05 10.49 -17.75
C VAL A 368 -22.32 11.10 -18.95
N MET A 369 -23.04 11.31 -20.05
CA MET A 369 -22.64 12.10 -21.22
C MET A 369 -23.46 13.40 -21.26
N TYR A 370 -22.80 14.54 -21.06
CA TYR A 370 -23.49 15.82 -21.02
C TYR A 370 -24.00 16.26 -22.39
N ALA A 371 -23.23 15.96 -23.44
CA ALA A 371 -23.64 16.25 -24.81
C ALA A 371 -24.79 15.32 -25.24
N MET A 372 -24.76 14.04 -24.84
CA MET A 372 -25.73 13.03 -25.27
C MET A 372 -26.49 12.40 -24.08
N PRO A 373 -27.41 13.13 -23.40
CA PRO A 373 -28.08 12.62 -22.20
C PRO A 373 -28.86 11.32 -22.39
N SER A 374 -29.30 11.02 -23.61
CA SER A 374 -29.97 9.76 -23.95
C SER A 374 -29.07 8.53 -23.83
N MET A 375 -27.76 8.71 -23.77
CA MET A 375 -26.77 7.64 -23.57
C MET A 375 -26.40 7.46 -22.09
N ASN A 376 -26.92 8.28 -21.17
CA ASN A 376 -26.64 8.15 -19.75
C ASN A 376 -27.16 6.81 -19.23
N SER A 377 -26.39 6.18 -18.35
CA SER A 377 -26.80 5.00 -17.60
C SER A 377 -26.95 5.40 -16.13
N PRO A 378 -28.11 5.15 -15.48
CA PRO A 378 -28.22 5.31 -14.04
C PRO A 378 -27.34 4.27 -13.33
N TYR A 379 -27.07 4.50 -12.05
CA TYR A 379 -26.30 3.57 -11.24
C TYR A 379 -27.01 2.21 -11.16
N ALA A 380 -26.28 1.15 -11.48
CA ALA A 380 -26.75 -0.23 -11.37
C ALA A 380 -25.61 -1.16 -10.91
N GLU A 381 -25.95 -2.14 -10.06
CA GLU A 381 -25.06 -3.27 -9.78
C GLU A 381 -25.02 -4.17 -11.03
N ASP A 382 -23.83 -4.46 -11.54
CA ASP A 382 -23.63 -5.23 -12.78
C ASP A 382 -22.95 -6.58 -12.52
N LEU A 383 -22.19 -6.72 -11.43
CA LEU A 383 -21.42 -7.91 -11.10
C LEU A 383 -21.44 -8.20 -9.60
N LYS A 384 -21.55 -9.50 -9.29
CA LYS A 384 -21.42 -10.04 -7.93
C LYS A 384 -20.62 -11.34 -7.97
N PHE A 385 -19.57 -11.44 -7.15
CA PHE A 385 -18.77 -12.65 -6.98
C PHE A 385 -18.80 -13.12 -5.55
N GLN A 386 -18.76 -14.45 -5.38
CA GLN A 386 -18.66 -15.11 -4.08
C GLN A 386 -17.69 -16.29 -4.23
N SER A 387 -16.74 -16.40 -3.30
CA SER A 387 -15.85 -17.56 -3.19
C SER A 387 -15.80 -18.04 -1.75
N TYR A 388 -15.67 -19.36 -1.61
CA TYR A 388 -15.51 -20.07 -0.34
C TYR A 388 -14.34 -21.03 -0.51
N GLY A 389 -13.35 -20.94 0.38
CA GLY A 389 -12.14 -21.73 0.36
C GLY A 389 -11.97 -22.53 1.64
N ALA A 390 -11.32 -23.69 1.50
CA ALA A 390 -10.71 -24.42 2.60
C ALA A 390 -9.31 -24.84 2.12
N PHE A 391 -8.31 -24.71 2.99
CA PHE A 391 -6.92 -24.95 2.63
C PHE A 391 -6.17 -25.68 3.73
N SER A 392 -5.09 -26.36 3.35
CA SER A 392 -4.17 -26.99 4.29
C SER A 392 -2.74 -27.02 3.74
N GLU A 393 -1.80 -26.43 4.48
CA GLU A 393 -0.36 -26.50 4.21
C GLU A 393 0.33 -27.32 5.28
N TRP A 394 1.16 -28.26 4.85
CA TRP A 394 1.86 -29.20 5.72
C TRP A 394 3.36 -29.05 5.50
N THR A 395 4.09 -28.74 6.56
CA THR A 395 5.54 -28.70 6.58
C THR A 395 6.07 -29.87 7.40
N TYR A 396 6.97 -30.65 6.81
CA TYR A 396 7.73 -31.69 7.50
C TYR A 396 9.21 -31.30 7.59
N ALA A 397 9.73 -31.17 8.81
CA ALA A 397 11.13 -30.85 9.06
C ALA A 397 11.97 -32.14 9.18
N PHE A 398 12.81 -32.45 8.18
CA PHE A 398 13.75 -33.57 8.26
C PHE A 398 14.89 -33.25 9.24
N LYS A 399 15.46 -32.05 9.10
CA LYS A 399 16.53 -31.44 9.91
C LYS A 399 16.25 -29.94 10.04
N SER A 400 17.01 -29.24 10.88
CA SER A 400 16.85 -27.78 11.10
C SER A 400 16.97 -26.94 9.82
N ASP A 401 17.63 -27.44 8.78
CA ASP A 401 17.88 -26.78 7.49
C ASP A 401 17.18 -27.45 6.29
N GLN A 402 16.41 -28.52 6.51
CA GLN A 402 15.76 -29.30 5.45
C GLN A 402 14.30 -29.56 5.78
N LYS A 403 13.40 -28.96 4.98
CA LYS A 403 11.95 -29.13 5.09
C LYS A 403 11.31 -29.51 3.76
N LEU A 404 10.15 -30.15 3.83
CA LEU A 404 9.28 -30.43 2.69
C LEU A 404 7.88 -29.90 2.96
N ASP A 405 7.38 -29.10 2.02
CA ASP A 405 6.08 -28.45 2.10
C ASP A 405 5.09 -29.12 1.14
N PHE A 406 3.93 -29.54 1.64
CA PHE A 406 2.81 -30.06 0.87
C PHE A 406 1.64 -29.08 0.95
N LEU A 407 1.06 -28.74 -0.20
CA LEU A 407 0.00 -27.73 -0.32
C LEU A 407 -1.27 -28.39 -0.84
N ARG A 408 -2.42 -28.16 -0.18
CA ARG A 408 -3.70 -28.73 -0.59
C ARG A 408 -4.86 -27.75 -0.50
#